data_AF-A0A9C9KWL4-F1
#
_entry.id   AF-A0A9C9KWL4-F1
#
_cell.length_a   1.000
_cell.length_b   1.000
_cell.length_c   1.000
_cell.angle_alpha   90.00
_cell.angle_beta   90.00
_cell.angle_gamma   90.00
#
_symmetry.space_group_name_H-M   'P 1'
#
loop_
_entity.id
_entity.type
_entity.pdbx_description
1 polymer ?
#
loop_
_entity_poly.entity_id
_entity_poly.type
_entity_poly.pdbx_seq_one_letter_code
_entity_poly.pdbx_strand_id
1 'polypeptide(L)'
;MKDRETWSWRGAFIFAVLGSAVGLGNAWRFPYVVAQNGGGAFLIPYLFALLTAGIPLMLLEFGIGHKYFGSPPIAYRRARKGSE
;
A
#
# COMPACT_ATOMS: atom_id res chain seq x y z
N MET A 1 5.75 26.91 -11.27
CA MET A 1 5.20 25.58 -10.88
C MET A 1 4.42 25.80 -9.61
N LYS A 2 3.19 25.29 -9.50
CA LYS A 2 2.37 25.49 -8.28
C LYS A 2 2.99 24.62 -7.18
N ASP A 3 3.45 25.22 -6.09
CA ASP A 3 3.98 24.48 -4.95
C ASP A 3 2.90 23.52 -4.46
N ARG A 4 3.22 22.22 -4.41
CA ARG A 4 2.29 21.22 -3.90
C ARG A 4 2.36 21.25 -2.39
N GLU A 5 1.20 21.23 -1.75
CA GLU A 5 1.15 21.11 -0.30
C GLU A 5 1.77 19.80 0.17
N THR A 6 2.61 19.89 1.19
CA THR A 6 3.29 18.76 1.82
C THR A 6 2.74 18.54 3.22
N TRP A 7 2.83 17.31 3.70
CA TRP A 7 2.43 16.98 5.07
C TRP A 7 3.26 17.74 6.10
N SER A 8 2.60 18.25 7.14
CA SER A 8 3.22 19.02 8.24
C SER A 8 4.32 18.22 8.99
N TRP A 9 4.13 16.91 9.15
CA TRP A 9 5.13 16.01 9.74
C TRP A 9 4.99 14.58 9.21
N ARG A 10 6.07 13.79 9.30
CA ARG A 10 6.11 12.38 8.83
C ARG A 10 5.07 11.50 9.54
N GLY A 11 4.79 11.77 10.82
CA GLY A 11 3.80 11.03 11.60
C GLY A 11 2.39 11.17 11.00
N ALA A 12 1.96 12.37 10.60
CA ALA A 12 0.65 12.59 9.99
C ALA A 12 0.46 11.75 8.73
N PHE A 13 1.50 11.66 7.91
CA PHE A 13 1.47 10.82 6.71
C PHE A 13 1.30 9.34 7.07
N ILE A 14 2.07 8.83 8.05
CA ILE A 14 1.98 7.43 8.49
C ILE A 14 0.59 7.11 9.04
N PHE A 15 0.03 7.98 9.88
CA PHE A 15 -1.32 7.78 10.43
C PHE A 15 -2.41 7.83 9.35
N ALA A 16 -2.30 8.74 8.36
CA ALA A 16 -3.22 8.81 7.23
C ALA A 16 -3.19 7.53 6.39
N VAL A 17 -1.98 7.00 6.12
CA VAL A 17 -1.80 5.75 5.38
C VAL A 17 -2.33 4.55 6.19
N LEU A 18 -2.04 4.46 7.49
CA LEU A 18 -2.57 3.41 8.35
C LEU A 18 -4.10 3.43 8.43
N GLY A 19 -4.69 4.61 8.58
CA GLY A 19 -6.15 4.78 8.59
C GLY A 19 -6.80 4.43 7.25
N SER A 20 -6.10 4.65 6.13
CA SER A 20 -6.57 4.23 4.80
C SER A 20 -6.40 2.73 4.56
N ALA A 21 -5.37 2.10 5.15
CA ALA A 21 -5.04 0.69 4.91
C ALA A 21 -5.86 -0.26 5.81
N VAL A 22 -6.22 0.17 7.02
CA VAL A 22 -7.00 -0.64 7.98
C VAL A 22 -8.48 -0.30 7.84
N GLY A 23 -9.27 -1.25 7.35
CA GLY A 23 -10.72 -1.11 7.20
C GLY A 23 -11.51 -2.29 7.78
N LEU A 24 -12.84 -2.24 7.61
CA LEU A 24 -13.78 -3.28 8.08
C LEU A 24 -13.43 -4.69 7.57
N GLY A 25 -12.83 -4.78 6.37
CA GLY A 25 -12.33 -6.02 5.80
C GLY A 25 -11.26 -6.71 6.67
N ASN A 26 -10.36 -5.94 7.30
CA ASN A 26 -9.35 -6.51 8.21
C ASN A 26 -9.97 -7.02 9.51
N ALA A 27 -11.04 -6.39 9.99
CA ALA A 27 -11.70 -6.78 11.23
C ALA A 27 -12.60 -8.02 11.07
N TRP A 28 -13.23 -8.21 9.92
CA TRP A 28 -14.23 -9.28 9.74
C TRP A 28 -13.88 -10.31 8.68
N ARG A 29 -13.37 -9.89 7.51
CA ARG A 29 -13.07 -10.82 6.41
C ARG A 29 -11.81 -11.63 6.69
N PHE A 30 -10.78 -11.00 7.26
CA PHE A 30 -9.55 -11.71 7.63
C PHE A 30 -9.80 -12.87 8.61
N PRO A 31 -10.41 -12.68 9.79
CA PRO A 31 -10.64 -13.79 10.72
C PRO A 31 -11.56 -14.87 10.14
N TYR A 32 -12.55 -14.49 9.33
CA TYR A 32 -13.43 -15.43 8.67
C TYR A 32 -12.70 -16.33 7.64
N VAL A 33 -11.79 -15.76 6.85
CA VAL A 33 -10.99 -16.52 5.88
C VAL A 33 -9.97 -17.39 6.60
N VAL A 34 -9.31 -16.87 7.64
CA VAL A 34 -8.37 -17.62 8.48
C VAL A 34 -9.08 -18.83 9.09
N ALA A 35 -10.25 -18.65 9.70
CA ALA A 35 -11.01 -19.72 10.34
C ALA A 35 -11.40 -20.84 9.35
N GLN A 36 -11.77 -20.50 8.11
CA GLN A 36 -12.15 -21.50 7.09
C GLN A 36 -10.97 -22.24 6.46
N ASN A 37 -9.81 -21.60 6.36
CA ASN A 37 -8.64 -22.14 5.65
C ASN A 37 -7.64 -22.83 6.59
N GLY A 38 -8.12 -23.49 7.65
CA GLY A 38 -7.28 -24.20 8.61
C GLY A 38 -6.74 -23.34 9.75
N GLY A 39 -7.41 -22.24 10.08
CA GLY A 39 -7.08 -21.39 11.22
C GLY A 39 -5.66 -20.82 11.12
N GLY A 40 -4.85 -21.03 12.15
CA GLY A 40 -3.48 -20.53 12.21
C GLY A 40 -2.56 -21.02 11.08
N ALA A 41 -2.83 -22.19 10.47
CA ALA A 41 -2.01 -22.70 9.37
C ALA A 41 -2.07 -21.81 8.12
N PHE A 42 -3.19 -21.11 7.90
CA PHE A 42 -3.35 -20.15 6.80
C PHE A 42 -2.37 -18.96 6.88
N LEU A 43 -1.82 -18.67 8.07
CA LEU A 43 -0.87 -17.59 8.25
C LEU A 43 0.44 -17.83 7.49
N ILE A 44 0.83 -19.08 7.24
CA ILE A 44 2.09 -19.40 6.53
C ILE A 44 2.04 -18.91 5.07
N PRO A 45 1.10 -19.35 4.22
CA PRO A 45 1.01 -18.83 2.85
C PRO A 45 0.63 -17.33 2.82
N TYR A 46 -0.14 -16.85 3.80
CA TYR A 46 -0.46 -15.42 3.92
C TYR A 46 0.78 -14.56 4.12
N LEU A 47 1.66 -14.93 5.07
CA LEU A 47 2.91 -14.23 5.32
C LEU A 47 3.85 -14.32 4.11
N PHE A 48 3.91 -15.47 3.46
CA PHE A 48 4.70 -15.62 2.24
C PHE A 48 4.22 -14.67 1.13
N ALA A 49 2.92 -14.62 0.87
CA ALA A 49 2.34 -13.68 -0.10
C ALA A 49 2.53 -12.21 0.31
N LEU A 50 2.44 -11.91 1.61
CA LEU A 50 2.68 -10.57 2.13
C LEU A 50 4.12 -10.12 1.90
N LEU A 51 5.11 -10.97 2.18
CA LEU A 51 6.53 -10.63 2.04
C LEU A 51 6.97 -10.57 0.57
N THR A 52 6.42 -11.42 -0.30
CA THR A 52 6.85 -11.52 -1.70
C THR A 52 6.08 -10.62 -2.66
N ALA A 53 4.80 -10.36 -2.39
CA ALA A 53 3.96 -9.53 -3.25
C ALA A 53 3.45 -8.30 -2.51
N GLY A 54 2.91 -8.45 -1.30
CA GLY A 54 2.29 -7.34 -0.56
C GLY A 54 3.25 -6.17 -0.30
N ILE A 55 4.37 -6.43 0.38
CA ILE A 55 5.37 -5.40 0.70
C ILE A 55 6.04 -4.85 -0.57
N PRO A 56 6.53 -5.67 -1.52
CA PRO A 56 7.17 -5.14 -2.72
C PRO A 56 6.24 -4.26 -3.57
N LEU A 57 4.97 -4.64 -3.73
CA LEU A 57 3.99 -3.83 -4.46
C LEU A 57 3.69 -2.53 -3.73
N MET A 58 3.51 -2.55 -2.41
CA MET A 58 3.33 -1.31 -1.63
C MET A 58 4.53 -0.37 -1.79
N LEU A 59 5.75 -0.88 -1.69
CA LEU A 59 6.97 -0.07 -1.87
C LEU A 59 7.06 0.51 -3.28
N LEU A 60 6.67 -0.25 -4.30
CA LEU A 60 6.62 0.23 -5.68
C LEU A 60 5.63 1.40 -5.83
N GLU A 61 4.41 1.24 -5.32
CA GLU A 61 3.38 2.29 -5.39
C GLU A 61 3.78 3.56 -4.64
N PHE A 62 4.29 3.42 -3.42
CA PHE A 62 4.79 4.57 -2.65
C PHE A 62 6.00 5.22 -3.31
N GLY A 63 6.91 4.43 -3.89
CA GLY A 63 8.08 4.93 -4.62
C GLY A 63 7.70 5.75 -5.86
N ILE A 64 6.74 5.27 -6.65
CA ILE A 64 6.21 6.00 -7.81
C ILE A 64 5.50 7.29 -7.37
N GLY A 65 4.65 7.21 -6.35
CA GLY A 65 3.95 8.37 -5.79
C GLY A 65 4.90 9.45 -5.27
N HIS A 66 5.95 9.02 -4.56
CA HIS A 66 6.98 9.92 -4.02
C HIS A 66 7.88 10.51 -5.11
N LYS A 67 8.27 9.74 -6.14
CA LYS A 67 9.18 10.24 -7.19
C LYS A 67 8.50 11.24 -8.13
N TYR A 68 7.25 10.98 -8.52
CA TYR A 68 6.58 11.76 -9.58
C TYR A 68 5.58 12.80 -9.07
N PHE A 69 5.34 12.87 -7.75
CA PHE A 69 4.46 13.82 -7.06
C PHE A 69 3.22 14.20 -7.89
N GLY A 70 2.40 13.19 -8.19
CA GLY A 70 1.25 13.32 -9.09
C GLY A 70 0.13 12.35 -8.72
N SER A 71 -1.08 12.64 -9.23
CA SER A 71 -2.20 11.70 -9.12
C SER A 71 -1.88 10.39 -9.84
N PRO A 72 -2.50 9.25 -9.46
CA PRO A 72 -2.17 7.94 -10.02
C PRO A 72 -2.03 7.91 -11.56
N PRO A 73 -2.99 8.41 -12.38
CA PRO A 73 -2.85 8.33 -13.83
C PRO A 73 -1.69 9.17 -14.38
N ILE A 74 -1.34 10.29 -13.73
CA ILE A 74 -0.24 11.16 -14.16
C ILE A 74 1.11 10.60 -13.71
N ALA A 75 1.18 10.06 -12.49
CA ALA A 75 2.39 9.45 -11.93
C ALA A 75 2.80 8.21 -12.75
N TYR A 76 1.85 7.32 -13.07
CA TYR A 76 2.13 6.16 -13.92
C TYR A 76 2.53 6.56 -15.34
N ARG A 77 1.89 7.57 -15.94
CA ARG A 77 2.28 8.08 -17.26
C ARG A 77 3.70 8.63 -17.28
N ARG A 78 4.13 9.33 -16.22
CA ARG A 78 5.50 9.85 -16.07
C ARG A 78 6.50 8.73 -15.79
N ALA A 79 6.13 7.75 -14.97
CA ALA A 79 6.95 6.57 -14.72
C ALA A 79 7.25 5.79 -16.01
N ARG A 80 6.24 5.58 -16.85
CA ARG A 80 6.38 4.92 -18.15
C ARG A 80 7.29 5.69 -19.12
N LYS A 81 7.25 7.02 -19.08
CA LYS A 81 8.04 7.87 -19.98
C LYS A 81 9.51 8.01 -19.58
N GLY A 82 9.86 7.61 -18.35
CA GLY A 82 11.24 7.57 -17.86
C GLY A 82 11.84 6.17 -17.86
N SER A 83 11.13 5.16 -18.37
CA SER A 83 11.63 3.81 -18.64
C SER A 83 11.97 3.58 -20.13
N GLU A 84 11.77 4.60 -20.97
CA GLU A 84 12.36 4.76 -22.31
C GLU A 84 13.61 5.64 -22.19
#